data_AF-A0A2R6JVQ1-F1
#
_entry.id   AF-A0A2R6JVQ1-F1
#
_cell.length_a   1.000
_cell.length_b   1.000
_cell.length_c   1.000
_cell.angle_alpha   90.00
_cell.angle_beta   90.00
_cell.angle_gamma   90.00
#
_symmetry.space_group_name_H-M   'P 1'
#
loop_
_entity.id
_entity.type
_entity.pdbx_description
1 polymer ?
#
loop_
_entity_poly.entity_id
_entity_poly.type
_entity_poly.pdbx_seq_one_letter_code
_entity_poly.pdbx_strand_id
1 'polypeptide(L)'
;MSDASDPADDADATDAESTDTGVNSAIQSVFVVGGVALLVVFAAIIGASVVGAPTVDGDEDTNTEEPPAEYQPDAVVAEPIASEGTVAVPESARASEVGQKVVVISSDSRAEPSELRPLVAALVRAGHEVRFADTSLQSSLDGADAFLRIDPRSELSSSGVEAVRDFTDEGGRVIMVGEPARVRITQTGLFASLTTQRSQTTALAAEYGIVFGDRYLYDTAQNDGNFKNVLASGTTADTAPAVDQVALYTATRIEARGGSAVLRTSDTTELSGDGPADSYPVAVRKDNVVAVGDKTFMQSGRHNVGDNEAFIAYLLGFALSGDRGPTFAPSAEPSGSGNETATG
;
A
#
# COMPACT_ATOMS: atom_id res chain seq x y z
N MET A 1 68.26 14.71 46.18
CA MET A 1 68.01 13.79 45.06
C MET A 1 66.98 14.49 44.19
N SER A 2 67.37 15.54 43.44
CA SER A 2 67.99 15.49 42.10
C SER A 2 66.95 14.96 41.10
N ASP A 3 66.10 15.79 40.50
CA ASP A 3 66.33 16.77 39.41
C ASP A 3 66.32 16.14 38.00
N ALA A 4 65.82 16.95 37.08
CA ALA A 4 65.16 16.73 35.80
C ALA A 4 65.96 16.09 34.64
N SER A 5 65.21 15.84 33.56
CA SER A 5 65.50 16.28 32.17
C SER A 5 65.51 15.17 31.11
N ASP A 6 64.60 15.40 30.15
CA ASP A 6 64.56 15.01 28.73
C ASP A 6 65.77 15.63 27.94
N PRO A 7 65.84 15.63 26.59
CA PRO A 7 65.87 14.60 25.52
C PRO A 7 67.19 14.70 24.68
N ALA A 8 67.14 14.18 23.44
CA ALA A 8 68.04 14.39 22.27
C ALA A 8 69.22 13.41 22.20
N ASP A 9 69.81 13.05 21.07
CA ASP A 9 69.67 13.35 19.64
C ASP A 9 70.56 12.27 18.97
N ASP A 10 70.28 11.83 17.74
CA ASP A 10 71.31 11.82 16.70
C ASP A 10 70.80 11.23 15.38
N ALA A 11 71.01 12.06 14.37
CA ALA A 11 70.74 11.87 12.97
C ALA A 11 71.81 11.00 12.30
N ASP A 12 71.45 10.40 11.16
CA ASP A 12 72.40 10.24 10.07
C ASP A 12 71.74 10.63 8.74
N ALA A 13 72.50 11.41 7.98
CA ALA A 13 72.12 12.07 6.76
C ALA A 13 72.67 11.29 5.56
N THR A 14 72.10 11.50 4.36
CA THR A 14 72.91 11.74 3.16
C THR A 14 72.05 12.30 2.03
N ASP A 15 72.55 13.43 1.51
CA ASP A 15 72.02 14.27 0.44
C ASP A 15 72.17 13.67 -0.97
N ALA A 16 71.29 14.09 -1.89
CA ALA A 16 71.68 14.54 -3.22
C ALA A 16 70.57 15.39 -3.87
N GLU A 17 70.90 16.66 -4.13
CA GLU A 17 70.13 17.70 -4.83
C GLU A 17 69.88 17.41 -6.32
N SER A 18 68.76 17.94 -6.87
CA SER A 18 68.77 18.99 -7.91
C SER A 18 67.34 19.42 -8.30
N THR A 19 66.97 20.65 -7.92
CA THR A 19 66.28 21.74 -8.69
C THR A 19 65.21 21.36 -9.75
N ASP A 20 64.10 22.06 -9.95
CA ASP A 20 63.50 23.30 -9.46
C ASP A 20 62.17 23.43 -10.24
N THR A 21 61.10 23.90 -9.60
CA THR A 21 60.14 24.90 -10.07
C THR A 21 58.80 24.71 -9.35
N GLY A 22 58.57 25.53 -8.32
CA GLY A 22 57.36 26.33 -8.30
C GLY A 22 56.16 25.88 -7.46
N VAL A 23 56.13 26.42 -6.23
CA VAL A 23 54.97 27.06 -5.58
C VAL A 23 53.81 26.18 -5.04
N ASN A 24 53.98 25.81 -3.77
CA ASN A 24 53.12 26.18 -2.62
C ASN A 24 51.61 25.80 -2.59
N SER A 25 51.33 24.81 -1.75
CA SER A 25 50.33 24.79 -0.67
C SER A 25 48.87 24.40 -0.95
N ALA A 26 48.35 23.72 0.08
CA ALA A 26 46.97 23.39 0.43
C ALA A 26 46.34 22.16 -0.24
N ILE A 27 46.43 21.05 0.51
CA ILE A 27 45.49 19.93 0.48
C ILE A 27 44.07 20.49 0.67
N GLN A 28 43.25 20.44 -0.38
CA GLN A 28 41.80 20.41 -0.26
C GLN A 28 41.29 19.17 -0.97
N SER A 29 40.93 18.19 -0.15
CA SER A 29 40.17 17.02 -0.52
C SER A 29 38.81 17.49 -1.07
N VAL A 30 38.64 17.50 -2.38
CA VAL A 30 37.32 17.67 -3.00
C VAL A 30 36.55 16.37 -2.79
N PHE A 31 35.65 16.37 -1.80
CA PHE A 31 34.56 15.41 -1.78
C PHE A 31 33.70 15.67 -3.02
N VAL A 32 33.70 14.71 -3.94
CA VAL A 32 32.76 14.65 -5.06
C VAL A 32 31.37 14.39 -4.47
N VAL A 33 30.66 15.46 -4.12
CA VAL A 33 29.21 15.41 -3.93
C VAL A 33 28.62 15.33 -5.34
N GLY A 34 28.32 14.11 -5.77
CA GLY A 34 27.56 13.85 -6.99
C GLY A 34 26.12 14.32 -6.83
N GLY A 35 25.91 15.63 -6.96
CA GLY A 35 24.58 16.20 -7.14
C GLY A 35 24.11 15.91 -8.56
N VAL A 36 23.23 14.93 -8.72
CA VAL A 36 22.49 14.74 -9.97
C VAL A 36 21.54 15.93 -10.10
N ALA A 37 21.90 16.91 -10.91
CA ALA A 37 20.99 17.97 -11.33
C ALA A 37 19.96 17.36 -12.29
N LEU A 38 18.75 17.12 -11.79
CA LEU A 38 17.63 16.66 -12.62
C LEU A 38 17.04 17.87 -13.34
N LEU A 39 17.43 18.04 -14.61
CA LEU A 39 16.94 19.10 -15.49
C LEU A 39 15.53 18.73 -15.97
N VAL A 40 14.50 19.28 -15.32
CA VAL A 40 13.10 19.11 -15.73
C VAL A 40 12.85 19.98 -16.96
N VAL A 41 12.86 19.38 -18.15
CA VAL A 41 12.38 20.04 -19.37
C VAL A 41 10.86 19.89 -19.42
N PHE A 42 10.13 20.93 -19.05
CA PHE A 42 8.70 21.04 -19.35
C PHE A 42 8.56 21.38 -20.85
N ALA A 43 8.29 20.36 -21.68
CA ALA A 43 7.81 20.59 -23.03
C ALA A 43 6.32 20.95 -22.98
N ALA A 44 6.04 22.26 -22.93
CA ALA A 44 4.70 22.79 -23.16
C ALA A 44 4.36 22.66 -24.65
N ILE A 45 3.66 21.60 -25.02
CA ILE A 45 2.98 21.52 -26.32
C ILE A 45 1.53 21.93 -26.07
N ILE A 46 1.24 23.22 -26.26
CA ILE A 46 -0.13 23.71 -26.44
C ILE A 46 -0.15 24.60 -27.68
N GLY A 47 -0.78 24.07 -28.73
CA GLY A 47 -1.63 24.80 -29.67
C GLY A 47 -0.96 25.88 -30.54
N ALA A 48 -0.44 25.48 -31.70
CA ALA A 48 -0.23 26.41 -32.80
C ALA A 48 -1.59 26.84 -33.40
N SER A 49 -2.01 28.09 -33.13
CA SER A 49 -3.05 28.77 -33.91
C SER A 49 -2.45 29.97 -34.66
N VAL A 50 -2.17 29.72 -35.93
CA VAL A 50 -2.08 30.59 -37.11
C VAL A 50 -2.23 32.12 -36.91
N VAL A 51 -1.16 32.91 -37.10
CA VAL A 51 -1.19 34.24 -37.75
C VAL A 51 0.20 34.60 -38.34
N GLY A 52 0.34 34.61 -39.67
CA GLY A 52 1.11 35.63 -40.43
C GLY A 52 2.61 35.44 -40.77
N ALA A 53 2.88 34.88 -41.97
CA ALA A 53 4.02 35.13 -42.91
C ALA A 53 5.46 34.61 -42.59
N PRO A 54 6.35 34.42 -43.61
CA PRO A 54 6.19 34.27 -45.06
C PRO A 54 6.53 32.84 -45.57
N THR A 55 6.13 32.55 -46.81
CA THR A 55 6.33 31.28 -47.52
C THR A 55 7.81 30.93 -47.70
N VAL A 56 8.24 29.82 -47.11
CA VAL A 56 9.42 29.06 -47.54
C VAL A 56 8.90 28.06 -48.56
N ASP A 57 9.36 28.15 -49.81
CA ASP A 57 9.17 27.11 -50.82
C ASP A 57 9.82 25.82 -50.29
N GLY A 58 9.02 24.98 -49.64
CA GLY A 58 9.36 23.61 -49.34
C GLY A 58 8.74 22.74 -50.42
N ASP A 59 9.58 21.97 -51.11
CA ASP A 59 9.13 20.87 -51.95
C ASP A 59 7.97 20.12 -51.28
N GLU A 60 6.91 19.85 -52.02
CA GLU A 60 5.81 19.02 -51.55
C GLU A 60 6.35 17.61 -51.28
N ASP A 61 6.79 17.38 -50.05
CA ASP A 61 7.06 16.05 -49.50
C ASP A 61 5.75 15.26 -49.57
N THR A 62 5.58 14.52 -50.66
CA THR A 62 4.53 13.53 -50.87
C THR A 62 4.79 12.28 -50.04
N ASN A 63 5.08 12.46 -48.74
CA ASN A 63 5.04 11.38 -47.77
C ASN A 63 3.58 10.94 -47.61
N THR A 64 3.19 10.02 -48.50
CA THR A 64 1.90 9.33 -48.53
C THR A 64 1.98 8.01 -47.76
N GLU A 65 3.02 7.83 -46.95
CA GLU A 65 3.10 6.70 -46.03
C GLU A 65 2.21 7.01 -44.83
N GLU A 66 1.12 6.24 -44.71
CA GLU A 66 0.33 6.20 -43.50
C GLU A 66 1.29 5.94 -42.33
N PRO A 67 1.23 6.74 -41.25
CA PRO A 67 2.13 6.56 -40.13
C PRO A 67 2.04 5.10 -39.65
N PRO A 68 3.18 4.48 -39.25
CA PRO A 68 3.18 3.14 -38.70
C PRO A 68 2.09 3.03 -37.63
N ALA A 69 1.44 1.87 -37.51
CA ALA A 69 0.27 1.70 -36.62
C ALA A 69 0.57 2.14 -35.18
N GLU A 70 1.83 2.08 -34.76
CA GLU A 70 2.34 2.54 -33.46
C GLU A 70 2.28 4.06 -33.24
N TYR A 71 2.03 4.86 -34.29
CA TYR A 71 1.94 6.32 -34.27
C TYR A 71 0.53 6.85 -34.61
N GLN A 72 -0.47 5.96 -34.72
CA GLN A 72 -1.86 6.37 -34.87
C GLN A 72 -2.45 6.63 -33.47
N PRO A 73 -2.67 7.90 -33.05
CA PRO A 73 -3.08 8.22 -31.69
C PRO A 73 -4.42 7.58 -31.31
N ASP A 74 -5.30 7.38 -32.30
CA ASP A 74 -6.60 6.74 -32.12
C ASP A 74 -6.51 5.21 -31.92
N ALA A 75 -5.38 4.58 -32.26
CA ALA A 75 -5.11 3.16 -32.04
C ALA A 75 -4.42 2.86 -30.68
N VAL A 76 -3.99 3.90 -29.95
CA VAL A 76 -3.17 3.78 -28.72
C VAL A 76 -3.97 4.09 -27.44
N VAL A 77 -5.22 4.57 -27.56
CA VAL A 77 -6.07 4.81 -26.40
C VAL A 77 -6.71 3.49 -25.97
N ALA A 78 -6.05 2.78 -25.05
CA ALA A 78 -6.73 1.76 -24.26
C ALA A 78 -7.97 2.40 -23.61
N GLU A 79 -9.16 1.89 -23.92
CA GLU A 79 -10.38 2.36 -23.29
C GLU A 79 -10.29 2.09 -21.78
N PRO A 80 -10.41 3.13 -20.92
CA PRO A 80 -10.42 2.93 -19.48
C PRO A 80 -11.57 2.00 -19.10
N ILE A 81 -11.34 1.14 -18.12
CA ILE A 81 -12.40 0.26 -17.63
C ILE A 81 -13.53 1.10 -17.06
N ALA A 82 -14.76 0.67 -17.30
CA ALA A 82 -15.95 1.33 -16.78
C ALA A 82 -15.85 1.51 -15.25
N SER A 83 -16.26 2.69 -14.79
CA SER A 83 -16.32 3.05 -13.38
C SER A 83 -17.78 3.17 -12.96
N GLU A 84 -18.38 2.07 -12.53
CA GLU A 84 -19.82 1.94 -12.28
C GLU A 84 -20.10 1.29 -10.93
N GLY A 85 -21.25 1.60 -10.34
CA GLY A 85 -21.69 0.96 -9.10
C GLY A 85 -21.23 1.65 -7.82
N THR A 86 -21.49 0.99 -6.69
CA THR A 86 -21.22 1.49 -5.34
C THR A 86 -20.98 0.31 -4.42
N VAL A 87 -20.01 0.44 -3.52
CA VAL A 87 -19.74 -0.59 -2.51
C VAL A 87 -20.99 -0.84 -1.66
N ALA A 88 -21.41 -2.10 -1.63
CA ALA A 88 -22.53 -2.56 -0.81
C ALA A 88 -22.11 -3.77 0.03
N VAL A 89 -22.48 -3.77 1.31
CA VAL A 89 -22.35 -4.96 2.15
C VAL A 89 -23.33 -6.03 1.65
N PRO A 90 -22.92 -7.31 1.55
CA PRO A 90 -23.80 -8.41 1.16
C PRO A 90 -25.04 -8.48 2.04
N GLU A 91 -26.19 -8.84 1.47
CA GLU A 91 -27.47 -8.88 2.21
C GLU A 91 -27.42 -9.74 3.47
N SER A 92 -26.79 -10.90 3.39
CA SER A 92 -26.59 -11.82 4.50
C SER A 92 -25.77 -11.25 5.66
N ALA A 93 -25.01 -10.18 5.40
CA ALA A 93 -24.10 -9.57 6.37
C ALA A 93 -24.63 -8.24 6.92
N ARG A 94 -25.78 -7.73 6.47
CA ARG A 94 -26.35 -6.47 6.97
C ARG A 94 -26.85 -6.59 8.42
N ALA A 95 -26.71 -5.53 9.20
CA ALA A 95 -27.14 -5.51 10.58
C ALA A 95 -28.67 -5.69 10.71
N SER A 96 -29.06 -6.60 11.60
CA SER A 96 -30.39 -6.64 12.20
C SER A 96 -30.32 -6.00 13.60
N GLU A 97 -31.46 -5.68 14.24
CA GLU A 97 -31.48 -5.01 15.56
C GLU A 97 -30.64 -5.71 16.66
N VAL A 98 -30.39 -7.02 16.53
CA VAL A 98 -29.58 -7.85 17.46
C VAL A 98 -28.21 -8.25 16.86
N GLY A 99 -27.90 -7.81 15.63
CA GLY A 99 -26.77 -8.27 14.83
C GLY A 99 -25.87 -7.16 14.31
N GLN A 100 -25.84 -5.99 14.97
CA GLN A 100 -24.84 -4.97 14.68
C GLN A 100 -23.44 -5.51 15.00
N LYS A 101 -22.49 -5.23 14.11
CA LYS A 101 -21.07 -5.62 14.25
C LYS A 101 -20.19 -4.39 14.33
N VAL A 102 -19.04 -4.53 14.97
CA VAL A 102 -18.03 -3.49 15.14
C VAL A 102 -16.81 -3.82 14.29
N VAL A 103 -16.48 -2.93 13.37
CA VAL A 103 -15.27 -3.02 12.53
C VAL A 103 -14.25 -1.99 13.00
N VAL A 104 -13.08 -2.46 13.39
CA VAL A 104 -11.96 -1.61 13.82
C VAL A 104 -10.98 -1.44 12.67
N ILE A 105 -10.62 -0.20 12.34
CA ILE A 105 -9.61 0.14 11.33
C ILE A 105 -8.36 0.67 12.05
N SER A 106 -7.17 0.20 11.69
CA SER A 106 -5.93 0.66 12.30
C SER A 106 -5.69 2.15 12.03
N SER A 107 -5.27 2.90 13.06
CA SER A 107 -4.99 4.34 12.95
C SER A 107 -3.63 4.65 12.32
N ASP A 108 -2.73 3.67 12.26
CA ASP A 108 -1.41 3.79 11.64
C ASP A 108 -1.42 3.66 10.12
N SER A 109 -2.60 3.62 9.48
CA SER A 109 -2.76 3.47 8.03
C SER A 109 -2.22 4.66 7.23
N ARG A 110 -1.45 4.38 6.17
CA ARG A 110 -1.10 5.40 5.17
C ARG A 110 -2.28 5.89 4.34
N ALA A 111 -3.41 5.18 4.35
CA ALA A 111 -4.62 5.66 3.71
C ALA A 111 -5.24 6.79 4.55
N GLU A 112 -5.71 7.83 3.88
CA GLU A 112 -6.45 8.90 4.55
C GLU A 112 -7.89 8.45 4.83
N PRO A 113 -8.54 8.92 5.91
CA PRO A 113 -9.94 8.59 6.18
C PRO A 113 -10.89 8.94 5.03
N SER A 114 -10.57 10.00 4.27
CA SER A 114 -11.26 10.42 3.04
C SER A 114 -11.20 9.35 1.94
N GLU A 115 -10.05 8.69 1.79
CA GLU A 115 -9.83 7.63 0.82
C GLU A 115 -10.69 6.39 1.15
N LEU A 116 -10.84 6.08 2.44
CA LEU A 116 -11.63 4.94 2.92
C LEU A 116 -13.14 5.21 3.02
N ARG A 117 -13.61 6.39 2.63
CA ARG A 117 -15.03 6.76 2.71
C ARG A 117 -15.99 5.77 2.04
N PRO A 118 -15.71 5.20 0.86
CA PRO A 118 -16.62 4.22 0.25
C PRO A 118 -16.86 3.00 1.15
N LEU A 119 -15.79 2.46 1.74
CA LEU A 119 -15.82 1.35 2.69
C LEU A 119 -16.61 1.71 3.95
N VAL A 120 -16.27 2.84 4.59
CA VAL A 120 -16.93 3.30 5.82
C VAL A 120 -18.42 3.56 5.57
N ALA A 121 -18.77 4.22 4.47
CA ALA A 121 -20.14 4.50 4.10
C ALA A 121 -20.95 3.22 3.85
N ALA A 122 -20.34 2.19 3.24
CA ALA A 122 -20.98 0.90 3.04
C ALA A 122 -21.31 0.21 4.37
N LEU A 123 -20.37 0.18 5.32
CA LEU A 123 -20.57 -0.39 6.65
C LEU A 123 -21.66 0.35 7.45
N VAL A 124 -21.59 1.69 7.49
CA VAL A 124 -22.58 2.52 8.21
C VAL A 124 -23.97 2.37 7.60
N ARG A 125 -24.08 2.37 6.27
CA ARG A 125 -25.37 2.16 5.57
C ARG A 125 -25.96 0.78 5.86
N ALA A 126 -25.11 -0.21 6.08
CA ALA A 126 -25.51 -1.56 6.48
C ALA A 126 -25.80 -1.71 7.98
N GLY A 127 -25.68 -0.63 8.77
CA GLY A 127 -26.01 -0.60 10.19
C GLY A 127 -24.90 -1.07 11.13
N HIS A 128 -23.68 -1.24 10.64
CA HIS A 128 -22.51 -1.61 11.46
C HIS A 128 -21.80 -0.38 12.02
N GLU A 129 -21.08 -0.58 13.12
CA GLU A 129 -20.23 0.44 13.73
C GLU A 129 -18.81 0.36 13.15
N VAL A 130 -18.22 1.51 12.87
CA VAL A 130 -16.81 1.62 12.47
C VAL A 130 -16.05 2.43 13.51
N ARG A 131 -15.00 1.83 14.05
CA ARG A 131 -14.07 2.46 14.99
C ARG A 131 -12.69 2.56 14.37
N PHE A 132 -11.93 3.58 14.75
CA PHE A 132 -10.50 3.64 14.45
C PHE A 132 -9.74 3.29 15.73
N ALA A 133 -8.76 2.39 15.62
CA ALA A 133 -7.99 1.92 16.75
C ALA A 133 -7.29 3.10 17.46
N ASP A 134 -7.43 3.16 18.77
CA ASP A 134 -6.76 4.15 19.62
C ASP A 134 -5.39 3.63 20.11
N THR A 135 -4.82 4.25 21.14
CA THR A 135 -3.48 3.96 21.65
C THR A 135 -3.29 2.52 22.12
N SER A 136 -4.37 1.82 22.53
CA SER A 136 -4.31 0.41 22.95
C SER A 136 -5.04 -0.47 21.95
N LEU A 137 -4.29 -1.21 21.12
CA LEU A 137 -4.88 -2.14 20.16
C LEU A 137 -5.73 -3.20 20.86
N GLN A 138 -5.27 -3.74 21.98
CA GLN A 138 -6.03 -4.74 22.76
C GLN A 138 -7.39 -4.20 23.19
N SER A 139 -7.44 -2.96 23.70
CA SER A 139 -8.69 -2.33 24.12
C SER A 139 -9.59 -2.00 22.93
N SER A 140 -9.00 -1.57 21.82
CA SER A 140 -9.73 -1.31 20.58
C SER A 140 -10.38 -2.57 20.00
N LEU A 141 -9.72 -3.73 20.14
CA LEU A 141 -10.24 -5.02 19.69
C LEU A 141 -11.29 -5.62 20.64
N ASP A 142 -11.45 -5.08 21.85
CA ASP A 142 -12.51 -5.54 22.75
C ASP A 142 -13.90 -5.19 22.19
N GLY A 143 -14.77 -6.20 22.13
CA GLY A 143 -16.08 -6.10 21.47
C GLY A 143 -16.05 -5.83 19.97
N ALA A 144 -14.89 -5.96 19.30
CA ALA A 144 -14.78 -5.88 17.85
C ALA A 144 -15.12 -7.22 17.18
N ASP A 145 -15.66 -7.18 15.96
CA ASP A 145 -15.89 -8.36 15.12
C ASP A 145 -14.83 -8.52 14.02
N ALA A 146 -14.31 -7.39 13.54
CA ALA A 146 -13.30 -7.35 12.49
C ALA A 146 -12.22 -6.30 12.74
N PHE A 147 -11.01 -6.60 12.27
CA PHE A 147 -9.88 -5.68 12.30
C PHE A 147 -9.28 -5.51 10.90
N LEU A 148 -9.21 -4.26 10.43
CA LEU A 148 -8.65 -3.87 9.14
C LEU A 148 -7.33 -3.15 9.38
N ARG A 149 -6.22 -3.76 8.94
CA ARG A 149 -4.89 -3.18 8.98
C ARG A 149 -4.44 -2.81 7.57
N ILE A 150 -4.64 -1.55 7.19
CA ILE A 150 -4.48 -1.08 5.81
C ILE A 150 -3.19 -0.28 5.67
N ASP A 151 -2.24 -0.74 4.86
CA ASP A 151 -0.94 -0.10 4.58
C ASP A 151 -0.32 0.60 5.81
N PRO A 152 -0.01 -0.16 6.87
CA PRO A 152 0.44 0.40 8.14
C PRO A 152 1.81 1.08 8.04
N ARG A 153 1.97 2.22 8.73
CA ARG A 153 3.21 3.00 8.80
C ARG A 153 4.27 2.41 9.74
N SER A 154 3.86 1.62 10.72
CA SER A 154 4.70 1.04 11.78
C SER A 154 4.42 -0.45 11.95
N GLU A 155 5.41 -1.25 12.33
CA GLU A 155 5.15 -2.65 12.71
C GLU A 155 4.36 -2.69 14.03
N LEU A 156 3.60 -3.76 14.24
CA LEU A 156 2.98 -3.99 15.55
C LEU A 156 4.06 -4.36 16.57
N SER A 157 3.86 -3.91 17.82
CA SER A 157 4.61 -4.45 18.95
C SER A 157 4.27 -5.93 19.15
N SER A 158 5.12 -6.66 19.88
CA SER A 158 4.84 -8.06 20.23
C SER A 158 3.48 -8.23 20.91
N SER A 159 3.12 -7.32 21.83
CA SER A 159 1.80 -7.31 22.47
C SER A 159 0.65 -7.02 21.49
N GLY A 160 0.88 -6.17 20.47
CA GLY A 160 -0.10 -5.90 19.43
C GLY A 160 -0.31 -7.12 18.53
N VAL A 161 0.77 -7.84 18.18
CA VAL A 161 0.70 -9.10 17.44
C VAL A 161 -0.08 -10.14 18.23
N GLU A 162 0.23 -10.32 19.51
CA GLU A 162 -0.48 -11.25 20.41
C GLU A 162 -1.97 -10.90 20.52
N ALA A 163 -2.31 -9.62 20.71
CA ALA A 163 -3.71 -9.19 20.76
C ALA A 163 -4.50 -9.50 19.48
N VAL A 164 -3.88 -9.38 18.30
CA VAL A 164 -4.55 -9.77 17.04
C VAL A 164 -4.68 -11.29 16.93
N ARG A 165 -3.70 -12.07 17.42
CA ARG A 165 -3.78 -13.53 17.42
C ARG A 165 -4.91 -14.02 18.30
N ASP A 166 -4.98 -13.56 19.54
CA ASP A 166 -6.07 -13.87 20.46
C ASP A 166 -7.42 -13.50 19.84
N PHE A 167 -7.50 -12.32 19.24
CA PHE A 167 -8.69 -11.87 18.51
C PHE A 167 -9.12 -12.83 17.39
N THR A 168 -8.18 -13.35 16.60
CA THR A 168 -8.51 -14.33 15.55
C THR A 168 -8.83 -15.72 16.09
N ASP A 169 -8.22 -16.12 17.20
CA ASP A 169 -8.49 -17.41 17.88
C ASP A 169 -9.90 -17.41 18.49
N GLU A 170 -10.39 -16.24 18.90
CA GLU A 170 -11.78 -16.00 19.33
C GLU A 170 -12.78 -15.87 18.17
N GLY A 171 -12.33 -16.05 16.92
CA GLY A 171 -13.19 -15.99 15.73
C GLY A 171 -13.36 -14.60 15.10
N GLY A 172 -12.63 -13.60 15.58
CA GLY A 172 -12.52 -12.29 14.93
C GLY A 172 -11.89 -12.41 13.53
N ARG A 173 -12.23 -11.51 12.62
CA ARG A 173 -11.76 -11.52 11.23
C ARG A 173 -10.74 -10.42 10.97
N VAL A 174 -9.64 -10.74 10.31
CA VAL A 174 -8.58 -9.75 10.01
C VAL A 174 -8.43 -9.57 8.50
N ILE A 175 -8.41 -8.31 8.06
CA ILE A 175 -8.00 -7.95 6.71
C ILE A 175 -6.70 -7.18 6.81
N MET A 176 -5.64 -7.71 6.19
CA MET A 176 -4.37 -7.02 6.04
C MET A 176 -4.21 -6.53 4.61
N VAL A 177 -3.93 -5.24 4.43
CA VAL A 177 -3.63 -4.68 3.12
C VAL A 177 -2.21 -4.13 3.15
N GLY A 178 -1.39 -4.55 2.19
CA GLY A 178 0.00 -4.13 2.06
C GLY A 178 0.28 -3.67 0.64
N GLU A 179 1.24 -2.76 0.49
CA GLU A 179 1.71 -2.26 -0.80
C GLU A 179 3.21 -2.58 -0.96
N PRO A 180 3.70 -2.68 -2.20
CA PRO A 180 5.13 -2.85 -2.45
C PRO A 180 5.96 -1.66 -1.93
N ALA A 181 7.26 -1.88 -1.82
CA ALA A 181 8.20 -0.84 -1.45
C ALA A 181 8.26 0.24 -2.55
N ARG A 182 8.26 1.51 -2.14
CA ARG A 182 8.34 2.66 -3.04
C ARG A 182 9.39 3.66 -2.59
N VAL A 183 10.19 4.16 -3.52
CA VAL A 183 11.15 5.23 -3.25
C VAL A 183 10.40 6.55 -3.29
N ARG A 184 10.49 7.32 -2.20
CA ARG A 184 9.95 8.66 -2.10
C ARG A 184 11.09 9.67 -2.07
N ILE A 185 10.92 10.75 -2.83
CA ILE A 185 11.79 11.92 -2.77
C ILE A 185 11.18 12.89 -1.76
N THR A 186 11.93 13.22 -0.72
CA THR A 186 11.55 14.25 0.25
C THR A 186 12.44 15.46 0.03
N GLN A 187 11.83 16.59 -0.30
CA GLN A 187 12.56 17.85 -0.46
C GLN A 187 12.38 18.72 0.79
N THR A 188 13.48 19.13 1.40
CA THR A 188 13.51 20.06 2.53
C THR A 188 14.39 21.25 2.15
N GLY A 189 13.75 22.35 1.72
CA GLY A 189 14.44 23.52 1.16
C GLY A 189 15.10 23.20 -0.18
N LEU A 190 16.42 23.42 -0.26
CA LEU A 190 17.23 23.11 -1.45
C LEU A 190 17.80 21.68 -1.45
N PHE A 191 17.52 20.88 -0.41
CA PHE A 191 18.01 19.50 -0.29
C PHE A 191 16.91 18.50 -0.63
N ALA A 192 17.25 17.46 -1.39
CA ALA A 192 16.39 16.31 -1.65
C ALA A 192 17.02 15.05 -1.05
N SER A 193 16.21 14.21 -0.40
CA SER A 193 16.62 12.91 0.12
C SER A 193 15.71 11.81 -0.43
N LEU A 194 16.28 10.62 -0.60
CA LEU A 194 15.56 9.42 -1.02
C LEU A 194 15.23 8.59 0.22
N THR A 195 13.96 8.23 0.39
CA THR A 195 13.51 7.34 1.47
C THR A 195 12.69 6.22 0.88
N THR A 196 12.95 4.97 1.29
CA THR A 196 12.09 3.85 0.90
C THR A 196 10.93 3.74 1.87
N GLN A 197 9.71 3.86 1.36
CA GLN A 197 8.48 3.61 2.10
C GLN A 197 8.06 2.16 1.90
N ARG A 198 7.75 1.47 3.01
CA ARG A 198 7.28 0.08 3.04
C ARG A 198 6.05 -0.01 3.94
N SER A 199 5.10 -0.83 3.54
CA SER A 199 4.01 -1.25 4.42
C SER A 199 4.58 -2.15 5.51
N GLN A 200 4.26 -1.85 6.77
CA GLN A 200 4.81 -2.54 7.93
C GLN A 200 3.85 -3.66 8.39
N THR A 201 3.75 -4.68 7.55
CA THR A 201 2.86 -5.84 7.75
C THR A 201 3.62 -7.08 8.23
N THR A 202 4.96 -7.03 8.28
CA THR A 202 5.82 -8.22 8.34
C THR A 202 5.59 -9.03 9.61
N ALA A 203 5.62 -8.36 10.77
CA ALA A 203 5.55 -9.04 12.06
C ALA A 203 4.22 -9.79 12.23
N LEU A 204 3.11 -9.15 11.86
CA LEU A 204 1.79 -9.76 11.95
C LEU A 204 1.58 -10.84 10.87
N ALA A 205 1.97 -10.57 9.63
CA ALA A 205 1.75 -11.50 8.52
C ALA A 205 2.53 -12.82 8.70
N ALA A 206 3.73 -12.75 9.29
CA ALA A 206 4.55 -13.92 9.59
C ALA A 206 3.85 -14.91 10.54
N GLU A 207 3.08 -14.44 11.53
CA GLU A 207 2.31 -15.30 12.44
C GLU A 207 1.26 -16.14 11.70
N TYR A 208 0.72 -15.61 10.61
CA TYR A 208 -0.22 -16.32 9.75
C TYR A 208 0.47 -17.09 8.61
N GLY A 209 1.80 -17.03 8.49
CA GLY A 209 2.54 -17.62 7.39
C GLY A 209 2.27 -16.94 6.04
N ILE A 210 1.98 -15.63 6.07
CA ILE A 210 1.72 -14.78 4.92
C ILE A 210 2.94 -13.88 4.66
N VAL A 211 3.29 -13.71 3.38
CA VAL A 211 4.39 -12.85 2.94
C VAL A 211 3.88 -11.91 1.85
N PHE A 212 4.04 -10.61 2.08
CA PHE A 212 3.81 -9.58 1.06
C PHE A 212 5.08 -9.38 0.23
N GLY A 213 4.93 -9.28 -1.09
CA GLY A 213 6.01 -8.92 -1.97
C GLY A 213 6.51 -7.50 -1.74
N ASP A 214 7.77 -7.27 -2.10
CA ASP A 214 8.44 -5.98 -2.00
C ASP A 214 8.40 -5.18 -3.31
N ARG A 215 8.11 -5.86 -4.43
CA ARG A 215 8.13 -5.33 -5.79
C ARG A 215 6.72 -5.23 -6.36
N TYR A 216 6.51 -4.24 -7.23
CA TYR A 216 5.23 -4.05 -7.90
C TYR A 216 5.10 -4.99 -9.10
N LEU A 217 3.86 -5.36 -9.41
CA LEU A 217 3.46 -6.09 -10.61
C LEU A 217 3.11 -5.11 -11.73
N TYR A 218 3.29 -5.54 -12.98
CA TYR A 218 2.86 -4.81 -14.16
C TYR A 218 2.46 -5.78 -15.27
N ASP A 219 1.62 -5.33 -16.19
CA ASP A 219 1.18 -6.10 -17.35
C ASP A 219 1.01 -5.15 -18.55
N THR A 220 1.75 -5.40 -19.62
CA THR A 220 1.69 -4.58 -20.85
C THR A 220 0.57 -5.02 -21.80
N ALA A 221 0.02 -6.22 -21.61
CA ALA A 221 -1.01 -6.81 -22.45
C ALA A 221 -2.42 -6.65 -21.84
N GLN A 222 -2.57 -6.79 -20.52
CA GLN A 222 -3.86 -6.72 -19.81
C GLN A 222 -3.80 -5.72 -18.66
N ASN A 223 -4.24 -4.49 -18.89
CA ASN A 223 -4.20 -3.41 -17.89
C ASN A 223 -5.31 -2.36 -18.06
N ASP A 224 -5.56 -1.59 -16.99
CA ASP A 224 -6.49 -0.45 -16.98
C ASP A 224 -5.80 0.84 -17.49
N GLY A 225 -5.46 0.87 -18.78
CA GLY A 225 -4.88 2.03 -19.48
C GLY A 225 -3.48 2.46 -19.03
N ASN A 226 -2.86 1.72 -18.11
CA ASN A 226 -1.48 1.90 -17.67
C ASN A 226 -0.94 0.54 -17.28
N PHE A 227 0.26 0.18 -17.76
CA PHE A 227 0.87 -1.12 -17.49
C PHE A 227 1.01 -1.48 -16.00
N LYS A 228 1.03 -0.51 -15.08
CA LYS A 228 1.05 -0.78 -13.63
C LYS A 228 -0.33 -1.08 -13.03
N ASN A 229 -1.39 -0.76 -13.75
CA ASN A 229 -2.76 -1.01 -13.35
C ASN A 229 -3.16 -2.42 -13.77
N VAL A 230 -2.61 -3.42 -13.08
CA VAL A 230 -2.85 -4.83 -13.42
C VAL A 230 -4.28 -5.24 -13.11
N LEU A 231 -4.77 -6.20 -13.89
CA LEU A 231 -6.09 -6.80 -13.70
C LEU A 231 -5.95 -8.14 -13.01
N ALA A 232 -6.90 -8.43 -12.12
CA ALA A 232 -6.98 -9.69 -11.42
C ALA A 232 -8.40 -10.25 -11.42
N SER A 233 -8.51 -11.57 -11.41
CA SER A 233 -9.78 -12.30 -11.41
C SER A 233 -9.87 -13.21 -10.20
N GLY A 234 -11.12 -13.52 -9.81
CA GLY A 234 -11.44 -14.54 -8.83
C GLY A 234 -10.83 -15.89 -9.20
N THR A 235 -10.32 -16.61 -8.22
CA THR A 235 -9.88 -18.00 -8.45
C THR A 235 -11.06 -18.97 -8.40
N THR A 236 -10.80 -20.24 -8.73
CA THR A 236 -11.80 -21.31 -8.60
C THR A 236 -11.94 -21.83 -7.16
N ALA A 237 -11.31 -21.19 -6.17
CA ALA A 237 -11.47 -21.61 -4.78
C ALA A 237 -12.89 -21.28 -4.29
N ASP A 238 -13.52 -22.18 -3.52
CA ASP A 238 -14.89 -21.97 -3.01
C ASP A 238 -15.06 -20.67 -2.19
N THR A 239 -13.96 -20.17 -1.64
CA THR A 239 -13.93 -18.94 -0.85
C THR A 239 -13.61 -17.69 -1.67
N ALA A 240 -13.32 -17.82 -2.97
CA ALA A 240 -13.03 -16.70 -3.84
C ALA A 240 -14.34 -16.02 -4.31
N PRO A 241 -14.32 -14.70 -4.50
CA PRO A 241 -15.45 -13.99 -5.09
C PRO A 241 -15.56 -14.28 -6.58
N ALA A 242 -16.79 -14.29 -7.09
CA ALA A 242 -17.07 -14.32 -8.53
C ALA A 242 -16.89 -12.92 -9.11
N VAL A 243 -15.64 -12.56 -9.41
CA VAL A 243 -15.23 -11.31 -10.06
C VAL A 243 -14.29 -11.64 -11.21
N ASP A 244 -14.42 -10.92 -12.31
CA ASP A 244 -13.66 -11.17 -13.53
C ASP A 244 -12.55 -10.12 -13.70
N GLN A 245 -12.78 -8.88 -13.28
CA GLN A 245 -11.88 -7.76 -13.57
C GLN A 245 -11.73 -6.79 -12.39
N VAL A 246 -10.90 -7.16 -11.42
CA VAL A 246 -10.46 -6.27 -10.32
C VAL A 246 -9.24 -5.48 -10.78
N ALA A 247 -9.35 -4.15 -10.83
CA ALA A 247 -8.28 -3.25 -11.24
C ALA A 247 -7.43 -2.81 -10.04
N LEU A 248 -6.14 -3.17 -10.04
CA LEU A 248 -5.18 -2.89 -8.98
C LEU A 248 -4.07 -1.96 -9.48
N TYR A 249 -3.76 -0.90 -8.74
CA TYR A 249 -2.98 0.24 -9.27
C TYR A 249 -1.51 0.24 -8.82
N THR A 250 -1.20 -0.51 -7.76
CA THR A 250 0.17 -0.72 -7.29
C THR A 250 0.27 -2.07 -6.60
N ALA A 251 -0.16 -3.13 -7.30
CA ALA A 251 -0.24 -4.47 -6.74
C ALA A 251 1.15 -5.07 -6.46
N THR A 252 1.23 -5.83 -5.37
CA THR A 252 2.30 -6.80 -5.14
C THR A 252 1.75 -8.21 -4.98
N ARG A 253 2.59 -9.20 -5.22
CA ARG A 253 2.23 -10.60 -4.99
C ARG A 253 2.12 -10.90 -3.50
N ILE A 254 1.27 -11.84 -3.13
CA ILE A 254 1.14 -12.36 -1.76
C ILE A 254 1.25 -13.87 -1.75
N GLU A 255 2.14 -14.38 -0.91
CA GLU A 255 2.30 -15.82 -0.69
C GLU A 255 1.75 -16.18 0.69
N ALA A 256 1.13 -17.36 0.81
CA ALA A 256 0.62 -17.86 2.08
C ALA A 256 0.84 -19.37 2.21
N ARG A 257 1.50 -19.80 3.29
CA ARG A 257 1.67 -21.23 3.59
C ARG A 257 0.35 -21.81 4.09
N GLY A 258 -0.24 -22.72 3.32
CA GLY A 258 -1.54 -23.32 3.66
C GLY A 258 -2.73 -22.37 3.52
N GLY A 259 -2.56 -21.27 2.78
CA GLY A 259 -3.65 -20.39 2.36
C GLY A 259 -4.10 -20.68 0.93
N SER A 260 -5.23 -20.09 0.55
CA SER A 260 -5.76 -20.14 -0.83
C SER A 260 -5.68 -18.77 -1.47
N ALA A 261 -5.22 -18.69 -2.72
CA ALA A 261 -5.34 -17.46 -3.49
C ALA A 261 -6.82 -17.19 -3.78
N VAL A 262 -7.28 -15.96 -3.53
CA VAL A 262 -8.66 -15.52 -3.84
C VAL A 262 -8.71 -14.65 -5.09
N LEU A 263 -7.64 -13.90 -5.35
CA LEU A 263 -7.42 -13.21 -6.63
C LEU A 263 -6.06 -13.59 -7.21
N ARG A 264 -6.01 -13.74 -8.53
CA ARG A 264 -4.76 -13.83 -9.28
C ARG A 264 -4.80 -12.93 -10.50
N THR A 265 -3.62 -12.45 -10.90
CA THR A 265 -3.44 -11.76 -12.18
C THR A 265 -3.43 -12.74 -13.35
N SER A 266 -3.46 -12.20 -14.56
CA SER A 266 -3.19 -12.91 -15.82
C SER A 266 -1.80 -13.57 -15.84
N ASP A 267 -1.59 -14.51 -16.76
CA ASP A 267 -0.30 -15.15 -17.02
C ASP A 267 0.71 -14.24 -17.75
N THR A 268 0.26 -13.09 -18.27
CA THR A 268 1.09 -12.05 -18.89
C THR A 268 1.65 -11.04 -17.90
N THR A 269 1.24 -11.11 -16.63
CA THR A 269 1.72 -10.19 -15.61
C THR A 269 3.18 -10.50 -15.24
N GLU A 270 3.99 -9.45 -15.13
CA GLU A 270 5.40 -9.52 -14.75
C GLU A 270 5.65 -8.83 -13.40
N LEU A 271 6.68 -9.28 -12.69
CA LEU A 271 7.16 -8.65 -11.47
C LEU A 271 8.33 -7.71 -11.82
N SER A 272 8.22 -6.44 -11.41
CA SER A 272 9.25 -5.42 -11.66
C SER A 272 10.68 -5.88 -11.33
N GLY A 273 11.64 -5.48 -12.18
CA GLY A 273 13.00 -6.05 -12.20
C GLY A 273 13.09 -7.10 -13.30
N ASP A 274 13.41 -8.35 -12.93
CA ASP A 274 13.59 -9.47 -13.86
C ASP A 274 12.72 -10.69 -13.48
N GLY A 275 11.47 -10.47 -13.06
CA GLY A 275 10.55 -11.58 -12.76
C GLY A 275 9.95 -12.19 -14.04
N PRO A 276 9.65 -13.51 -14.06
CA PRO A 276 8.97 -14.11 -15.19
C PRO A 276 7.53 -13.59 -15.30
N ALA A 277 6.98 -13.63 -16.53
CA ALA A 277 5.54 -13.52 -16.72
C ALA A 277 4.84 -14.74 -16.10
N ASP A 278 3.89 -14.52 -15.19
CA ASP A 278 3.15 -15.56 -14.49
C ASP A 278 1.84 -15.02 -13.89
N SER A 279 0.94 -15.92 -13.51
CA SER A 279 -0.26 -15.61 -12.74
C SER A 279 0.06 -15.47 -11.25
N TYR A 280 0.22 -14.22 -10.81
CA TYR A 280 0.58 -13.90 -9.44
C TYR A 280 -0.64 -13.81 -8.51
N PRO A 281 -0.59 -14.43 -7.33
CA PRO A 281 -1.60 -14.21 -6.30
C PRO A 281 -1.47 -12.80 -5.74
N VAL A 282 -2.55 -12.02 -5.78
CA VAL A 282 -2.58 -10.61 -5.30
C VAL A 282 -3.56 -10.42 -4.13
N ALA A 283 -4.34 -11.46 -3.84
CA ALA A 283 -5.05 -11.60 -2.59
C ALA A 283 -5.10 -13.07 -2.18
N VAL A 284 -4.92 -13.34 -0.89
CA VAL A 284 -4.96 -14.69 -0.32
C VAL A 284 -5.85 -14.71 0.92
N ARG A 285 -6.51 -15.83 1.14
CA ARG A 285 -7.26 -16.13 2.36
C ARG A 285 -6.60 -17.29 3.08
N LYS A 286 -6.44 -17.14 4.39
CA LYS A 286 -6.01 -18.21 5.27
C LYS A 286 -6.76 -18.08 6.59
N ASP A 287 -7.58 -19.09 6.89
CA ASP A 287 -8.39 -19.15 8.10
C ASP A 287 -9.22 -17.86 8.28
N ASN A 288 -9.00 -17.16 9.40
CA ASN A 288 -9.66 -15.91 9.79
C ASN A 288 -8.95 -14.66 9.26
N VAL A 289 -8.05 -14.79 8.28
CA VAL A 289 -7.29 -13.69 7.69
C VAL A 289 -7.43 -13.64 6.16
N VAL A 290 -7.65 -12.44 5.63
CA VAL A 290 -7.46 -12.12 4.20
C VAL A 290 -6.35 -11.09 4.06
N ALA A 291 -5.42 -11.32 3.13
CA ALA A 291 -4.36 -10.40 2.78
C ALA A 291 -4.52 -9.92 1.33
N VAL A 292 -4.33 -8.61 1.08
CA VAL A 292 -4.49 -7.97 -0.24
C VAL A 292 -3.30 -7.05 -0.56
N GLY A 293 -2.78 -7.16 -1.78
CA GLY A 293 -1.50 -6.58 -2.20
C GLY A 293 -1.56 -5.17 -2.80
N ASP A 294 -2.69 -4.49 -2.68
CA ASP A 294 -2.90 -3.11 -3.11
C ASP A 294 -3.96 -2.47 -2.22
N LYS A 295 -3.77 -1.23 -1.76
CA LYS A 295 -4.82 -0.47 -1.07
C LYS A 295 -5.60 0.43 -2.01
N THR A 296 -5.05 0.72 -3.18
CA THR A 296 -5.50 1.81 -4.05
C THR A 296 -6.86 1.53 -4.67
N PHE A 297 -7.18 0.26 -4.95
CA PHE A 297 -8.50 -0.14 -5.42
C PHE A 297 -9.64 0.27 -4.47
N MET A 298 -9.40 0.43 -3.16
CA MET A 298 -10.43 0.83 -2.19
C MET A 298 -10.74 2.33 -2.18
N GLN A 299 -9.90 3.14 -2.82
CA GLN A 299 -9.93 4.59 -2.68
C GLN A 299 -11.08 5.22 -3.49
N SER A 300 -11.47 6.43 -3.08
CA SER A 300 -12.38 7.27 -3.85
C SER A 300 -11.86 7.44 -5.28
N GLY A 301 -12.71 7.15 -6.27
CA GLY A 301 -12.35 7.14 -7.70
C GLY A 301 -11.83 5.81 -8.26
N ARG A 302 -11.50 4.83 -7.41
CA ARG A 302 -11.05 3.48 -7.82
C ARG A 302 -11.96 2.35 -7.35
N HIS A 303 -12.68 2.57 -6.25
CA HIS A 303 -13.58 1.60 -5.60
C HIS A 303 -14.67 0.97 -6.47
N ASN A 304 -14.92 1.49 -7.67
CA ASN A 304 -15.99 1.10 -8.57
C ASN A 304 -15.49 0.92 -10.01
N VAL A 305 -14.18 0.78 -10.21
CA VAL A 305 -13.59 0.48 -11.53
C VAL A 305 -13.56 -1.03 -11.73
N GLY A 306 -14.08 -1.51 -12.85
CA GLY A 306 -14.26 -2.95 -13.08
C GLY A 306 -15.15 -3.55 -11.98
N ASP A 307 -14.68 -4.63 -11.37
CA ASP A 307 -15.36 -5.33 -10.26
C ASP A 307 -14.80 -4.95 -8.88
N ASN A 308 -14.14 -3.79 -8.75
CA ASN A 308 -13.53 -3.37 -7.50
C ASN A 308 -14.56 -3.28 -6.36
N GLU A 309 -15.79 -2.81 -6.62
CA GLU A 309 -16.84 -2.70 -5.61
C GLU A 309 -17.35 -4.08 -5.17
N ALA A 310 -17.40 -5.05 -6.08
CA ALA A 310 -17.74 -6.43 -5.79
C ALA A 310 -16.63 -7.12 -4.96
N PHE A 311 -15.37 -6.85 -5.26
CA PHE A 311 -14.26 -7.35 -4.44
C PHE A 311 -14.23 -6.71 -3.05
N ILE A 312 -14.50 -5.39 -2.94
CA ILE A 312 -14.65 -4.74 -1.63
C ILE A 312 -15.85 -5.33 -0.87
N ALA A 313 -16.97 -5.62 -1.54
CA ALA A 313 -18.12 -6.27 -0.94
C ALA A 313 -17.78 -7.67 -0.39
N TYR A 314 -16.97 -8.45 -1.11
CA TYR A 314 -16.43 -9.72 -0.63
C TYR A 314 -15.59 -9.54 0.65
N LEU A 315 -14.69 -8.56 0.68
CA LEU A 315 -13.89 -8.27 1.86
C LEU A 315 -14.75 -7.87 3.06
N LEU A 316 -15.77 -7.04 2.85
CA LEU A 316 -16.72 -6.66 3.91
C LEU A 316 -17.56 -7.85 4.38
N GLY A 317 -18.02 -8.70 3.47
CA GLY A 317 -18.71 -9.95 3.81
C GLY A 317 -17.83 -10.88 4.65
N PHE A 318 -16.55 -11.02 4.28
CA PHE A 318 -15.58 -11.77 5.05
C PHE A 318 -15.37 -11.17 6.44
N ALA A 319 -15.13 -9.86 6.55
CA ALA A 319 -14.96 -9.17 7.82
C ALA A 319 -16.16 -9.40 8.76
N LEU A 320 -17.37 -9.33 8.21
CA LEU A 320 -18.61 -9.47 8.96
C LEU A 320 -19.04 -10.94 9.16
N SER A 321 -18.29 -11.92 8.67
CA SER A 321 -18.61 -13.36 8.82
C SER A 321 -18.07 -13.99 10.11
N GLY A 322 -17.41 -13.22 10.99
CA GLY A 322 -16.90 -13.70 12.27
C GLY A 322 -17.99 -14.20 13.21
N ASP A 323 -17.71 -15.27 13.95
CA ASP A 323 -18.63 -15.86 14.94
C ASP A 323 -18.31 -15.42 16.38
N ARG A 324 -17.62 -14.29 16.54
CA ARG A 324 -17.33 -13.73 17.86
C ARG A 324 -18.66 -13.28 18.49
N GLY A 325 -19.03 -13.90 19.61
CA GLY A 325 -20.25 -13.55 20.33
C GLY A 325 -20.19 -12.12 20.89
N PRO A 326 -21.34 -11.45 21.11
CA PRO A 326 -21.34 -10.13 21.72
C PRO A 326 -20.71 -10.19 23.12
N THR A 327 -19.62 -9.45 23.34
CA THR A 327 -19.05 -9.23 24.68
C THR A 327 -19.95 -8.26 25.45
N PHE A 328 -21.16 -8.70 25.82
CA PHE A 328 -22.01 -7.96 26.76
C PHE A 328 -22.57 -8.90 27.83
N ALA A 329 -21.95 -8.89 29.00
CA ALA A 329 -22.59 -8.51 30.27
C ALA A 329 -21.61 -8.64 31.46
N PRO A 330 -21.34 -7.58 32.25
CA PRO A 330 -21.34 -7.75 33.68
C PRO A 330 -22.81 -7.86 34.11
N SER A 331 -23.16 -9.01 34.70
CA SER A 331 -24.44 -9.20 35.38
C SER A 331 -24.70 -8.03 36.32
N ALA A 332 -25.68 -7.19 35.99
CA ALA A 332 -26.27 -6.32 36.99
C ALA A 332 -27.02 -7.23 37.96
N GLU A 333 -26.37 -7.59 39.06
CA GLU A 333 -27.09 -8.14 40.20
C GLU A 333 -28.16 -7.12 40.61
N PRO A 334 -29.43 -7.52 40.74
CA PRO A 334 -30.42 -6.65 41.35
C PRO A 334 -30.02 -6.48 42.82
N SER A 335 -29.35 -5.37 43.12
CA SER A 335 -29.22 -4.87 44.49
C SER A 335 -30.62 -4.51 44.96
N GLY A 336 -31.28 -5.50 45.58
CA GLY A 336 -32.56 -5.33 46.24
C GLY A 336 -32.41 -4.30 47.35
N SER A 337 -32.80 -3.05 47.04
CA SER A 337 -33.14 -2.04 48.02
C SER A 337 -34.39 -2.51 48.77
N GLY A 338 -34.18 -3.22 49.88
CA GLY A 338 -35.22 -3.58 50.83
C GLY A 338 -35.00 -2.81 52.12
N ASN A 339 -35.36 -1.53 52.16
CA ASN A 339 -35.50 -0.81 53.41
C ASN A 339 -36.74 0.08 53.35
N GLU A 340 -37.82 -0.37 53.98
CA GLU A 340 -38.77 0.41 54.81
C GLU A 340 -40.09 -0.35 54.94
N THR A 341 -40.43 -0.82 56.14
CA THR A 341 -41.58 -0.25 56.87
C THR A 341 -41.44 -0.51 58.36
N ALA A 342 -41.64 0.56 59.13
CA ALA A 342 -41.80 0.58 60.57
C ALA A 342 -43.15 -0.01 61.04
N THR A 343 -43.29 -0.10 62.36
CA THR A 343 -44.51 -0.23 63.21
C THR A 343 -44.99 -1.64 63.58
N GLY A 344 -44.95 -1.91 64.90
CA GLY A 344 -45.45 -3.11 65.57
C GLY A 344 -44.72 -3.36 66.89
#